data_AF-A0A6G2RU52-F1
#
_entry.id   AF-A0A6G2RU52-F1
#
_cell.length_a   1.000
_cell.length_b   1.000
_cell.length_c   1.000
_cell.angle_alpha   90.00
_cell.angle_beta   90.00
_cell.angle_gamma   90.00
#
_symmetry.space_group_name_H-M   'P 1'
#
loop_
_entity.id
_entity.type
_entity.pdbx_description
1 polymer ?
#
loop_
_entity_poly.entity_id
_entity_poly.type
_entity_poly.pdbx_seq_one_letter_code
_entity_poly.pdbx_strand_id
1 'polypeptide(L)'
;MLRAVPTGCGDALDVGCGDGLLVRKLAERAKHVTGIDKSPEMIARAHELAADHQELTLIEGDFLAADLPSAARSFAARSLEA
;
A
#
# COMPACT_ATOMS: atom_id res chain seq x y z
N MET A 1 7.39 -0.17 11.15
CA MET A 1 7.69 -1.57 11.53
C MET A 1 7.27 -2.49 10.38
N LEU A 2 8.19 -3.24 9.77
CA LEU A 2 7.90 -4.20 8.67
C LEU A 2 7.95 -5.68 9.12
N ARG A 3 8.03 -5.94 10.43
CA ARG A 3 8.34 -7.25 11.03
C ARG A 3 7.24 -8.30 10.91
N ALA A 4 6.03 -7.92 10.49
CA ALA A 4 4.89 -8.81 10.44
C ALA A 4 4.57 -9.33 9.03
N VAL A 5 5.26 -8.83 7.99
CA VAL A 5 5.08 -9.31 6.61
C VAL A 5 6.00 -10.51 6.39
N PRO A 6 5.47 -11.73 6.19
CA PRO A 6 6.29 -12.89 5.85
C PRO A 6 6.99 -12.67 4.51
N THR A 7 8.23 -13.14 4.37
CA THR A 7 8.91 -13.21 3.07
C THR A 7 8.13 -14.12 2.13
N GLY A 8 7.82 -13.64 0.92
CA GLY A 8 7.02 -14.38 -0.06
C GLY A 8 5.52 -14.16 0.04
N CYS A 9 5.07 -13.09 0.71
CA CYS A 9 3.69 -12.62 0.62
C CYS A 9 3.35 -12.34 -0.86
N GLY A 10 2.23 -12.89 -1.35
CA GLY A 10 1.77 -12.64 -2.71
C GLY A 10 1.41 -11.17 -2.86
N ASP A 11 0.35 -10.76 -2.18
CA ASP A 11 -0.22 -9.42 -2.30
C ASP A 11 -0.20 -8.69 -0.93
N ALA A 12 0.13 -7.40 -0.94
CA ALA A 12 0.10 -6.55 0.24
C ALA A 12 -0.79 -5.31 0.00
N LEU A 13 -1.45 -4.84 1.06
CA LEU A 13 -2.30 -3.65 1.03
C LEU A 13 -1.87 -2.68 2.13
N ASP A 14 -1.67 -1.42 1.76
CA ASP A 14 -1.40 -0.31 2.68
C ASP A 14 -2.54 0.71 2.61
N VAL A 15 -3.16 0.97 3.76
CA VAL A 15 -4.36 1.78 3.89
C VAL A 15 -4.00 3.10 4.54
N GLY A 16 -4.27 4.21 3.85
CA GLY A 16 -3.69 5.51 4.19
C GLY A 16 -2.20 5.52 3.87
N CYS A 17 -1.82 5.09 2.65
CA CYS A 17 -0.42 4.89 2.28
C CYS A 17 0.37 6.19 2.20
N GLY A 18 -0.30 7.34 2.25
CA GLY A 18 0.33 8.66 2.17
C GLY A 18 1.16 8.82 0.91
N ASP A 19 2.39 9.34 1.06
CA ASP A 19 3.35 9.58 -0.02
C ASP A 19 4.06 8.29 -0.48
N GLY A 20 3.58 7.14 -0.04
CA GLY A 20 3.99 5.83 -0.52
C GLY A 20 5.25 5.25 0.15
N LEU A 21 5.71 5.77 1.28
CA LEU A 21 6.90 5.24 1.95
C LEU A 21 6.80 3.74 2.30
N LEU A 22 5.65 3.31 2.83
CA LEU A 22 5.47 1.94 3.28
C LEU A 22 5.22 1.00 2.09
N VAL A 23 4.40 1.38 1.12
CA VAL A 23 4.22 0.59 -0.12
C VAL A 23 5.54 0.35 -0.86
N ARG A 24 6.43 1.36 -0.98
CA ARG A 24 7.75 1.16 -1.61
C ARG A 24 8.60 0.11 -0.87
N LYS A 25 8.56 0.09 0.47
CA LYS A 25 9.24 -0.93 1.28
C LYS A 25 8.60 -2.31 1.17
N LEU A 26 7.29 -2.37 0.96
CA LEU A 26 6.57 -3.62 0.72
C LEU A 26 6.89 -4.19 -0.66
N ALA A 27 7.11 -3.35 -1.67
CA ALA A 27 7.45 -3.74 -3.04
C ALA A 27 8.74 -4.57 -3.12
N GLU A 28 9.66 -4.39 -2.16
CA GLU A 28 10.89 -5.19 -2.06
C GLU A 28 10.64 -6.62 -1.54
N ARG A 29 9.45 -6.93 -1.02
CA ARG A 29 9.16 -8.16 -0.26
C ARG A 29 7.89 -8.89 -0.66
N ALA A 30 6.97 -8.20 -1.33
CA ALA A 30 5.72 -8.73 -1.86
C ALA A 30 5.75 -8.76 -3.39
N LYS A 31 4.96 -9.64 -4.00
CA LYS A 31 4.85 -9.70 -5.47
C LYS A 31 4.03 -8.55 -6.03
N HIS A 32 2.95 -8.18 -5.34
CA HIS A 32 2.16 -7.00 -5.68
C HIS A 32 1.83 -6.22 -4.42
N VAL A 33 1.82 -4.90 -4.54
CA VAL A 33 1.44 -4.02 -3.43
C VAL A 33 0.43 -3.01 -3.94
N THR A 34 -0.66 -2.86 -3.21
CA THR A 34 -1.63 -1.80 -3.43
C THR A 34 -1.54 -0.80 -2.28
N GLY A 35 -1.42 0.49 -2.60
CA GLY A 35 -1.58 1.59 -1.67
C GLY A 35 -2.88 2.32 -1.96
N ILE A 36 -3.67 2.61 -0.93
CA ILE A 36 -4.85 3.47 -1.04
C ILE A 36 -4.71 4.66 -0.08
N ASP A 37 -4.97 5.86 -0.58
CA ASP A 37 -5.06 7.07 0.23
C ASP A 37 -6.17 7.96 -0.31
N LYS A 38 -6.89 8.66 0.58
CA LYS A 38 -7.97 9.56 0.19
C LYS A 38 -7.48 10.92 -0.30
N SER A 39 -6.22 11.25 -0.04
CA SER A 39 -5.62 12.54 -0.41
C SER A 39 -5.04 12.48 -1.83
N PRO A 40 -5.61 13.22 -2.79
CA PRO A 40 -5.10 13.25 -4.17
C PRO A 40 -3.65 13.72 -4.23
N GLU A 41 -3.29 14.70 -3.39
CA GLU A 41 -1.93 15.26 -3.31
C GLU A 41 -0.91 14.20 -2.86
N MET A 42 -1.30 13.34 -1.92
CA MET A 42 -0.43 12.27 -1.43
C MET A 42 -0.26 11.17 -2.48
N ILE A 43 -1.32 10.80 -3.20
CA ILE A 43 -1.26 9.83 -4.30
C ILE A 43 -0.39 10.33 -5.45
N ALA A 44 -0.54 11.60 -5.85
CA ALA A 44 0.30 12.20 -6.88
C ALA A 44 1.79 12.11 -6.50
N ARG A 45 2.13 12.50 -5.26
CA ARG A 45 3.50 12.40 -4.73
C ARG A 45 3.97 10.95 -4.63
N ALA A 46 3.09 10.03 -4.23
CA ALA A 46 3.41 8.61 -4.15
C ALA A 46 3.77 8.06 -5.54
N HIS A 47 3.03 8.44 -6.59
CA HIS A 47 3.35 8.07 -7.97
C HIS A 47 4.71 8.60 -8.42
N GLU A 48 5.02 9.86 -8.15
CA GLU A 48 6.32 10.46 -8.49
C GLU A 48 7.48 9.72 -7.82
N LEU A 49 7.35 9.40 -6.53
CA LEU A 49 8.37 8.71 -5.76
C LEU A 49 8.45 7.21 -6.05
N ALA A 50 7.42 6.63 -6.67
CA ALA A 50 7.31 5.21 -6.99
C ALA A 50 7.54 4.89 -8.46
N ALA A 51 7.99 5.86 -9.28
CA ALA A 51 8.11 5.72 -10.73
C ALA A 51 8.93 4.49 -11.18
N ASP A 52 9.90 4.04 -10.37
CA ASP A 52 10.76 2.90 -10.67
C ASP A 52 10.19 1.53 -10.21
N HIS A 53 8.99 1.50 -9.62
CA HIS A 53 8.41 0.30 -9.03
C HIS A 53 7.19 -0.20 -9.82
N GLN A 54 7.41 -1.17 -10.71
CA GLN A 54 6.35 -1.74 -11.57
C GLN A 54 5.31 -2.58 -10.82
N GLU A 55 5.68 -3.11 -9.66
CA GLU A 55 4.86 -4.02 -8.84
C GLU A 55 3.88 -3.25 -7.91
N LEU A 56 3.87 -1.91 -7.98
CA LEU A 56 3.06 -1.02 -7.15
C LEU A 56 1.81 -0.51 -7.88
N THR A 57 0.67 -0.64 -7.23
CA THR A 57 -0.59 0.02 -7.60
C THR A 57 -0.94 1.06 -6.55
N LEU A 58 -1.22 2.30 -6.98
CA LEU A 58 -1.65 3.39 -6.09
C LEU A 58 -3.06 3.83 -6.49
N ILE A 59 -3.94 3.93 -5.51
CA ILE A 59 -5.36 4.21 -5.70
C ILE A 59 -5.73 5.42 -4.84
N GLU A 60 -6.31 6.45 -5.46
CA GLU A 60 -7.02 7.48 -4.72
C GLU A 60 -8.39 6.93 -4.29
N GLY A 61 -8.65 6.93 -2.98
CA GLY A 61 -9.94 6.47 -2.49
C GLY A 61 -10.06 6.50 -0.97
N ASP A 62 -11.29 6.60 -0.50
CA ASP A 62 -11.61 6.43 0.91
C ASP A 62 -11.83 4.95 1.22
N PHE A 63 -10.85 4.33 1.88
CA PHE A 63 -10.94 2.94 2.31
C PHE A 63 -12.12 2.68 3.25
N LEU A 64 -12.54 3.66 4.06
CA LEU A 64 -13.67 3.48 4.98
C LEU A 64 -15.01 3.45 4.23
N ALA A 65 -15.05 3.93 2.99
CA ALA A 65 -16.19 3.83 2.09
C ALA A 65 -16.06 2.67 1.09
N ALA A 66 -14.88 2.04 0.99
CA ALA A 66 -14.62 0.95 0.06
C ALA A 66 -15.10 -0.39 0.64
N ASP A 67 -16.09 -0.99 -0.01
CA ASP A 67 -16.61 -2.31 0.33
C ASP A 67 -15.60 -3.38 -0.12
N LEU A 68 -14.63 -3.70 0.73
CA LEU A 68 -13.57 -4.63 0.37
C LEU A 68 -14.04 -6.08 0.54
N PRO A 69 -13.91 -6.94 -0.50
CA PRO A 69 -14.29 -8.33 -0.41
C PRO A 69 -13.40 -9.07 0.61
N SER A 70 -14.02 -9.76 1.56
CA SER A 70 -13.41 -10.47 2.70
C SER A 70 -12.48 -11.64 2.34
N ALA A 71 -12.19 -11.86 1.05
CA ALA A 71 -11.52 -13.05 0.55
C ALA A 71 -10.06 -12.85 0.12
N ALA A 72 -9.53 -11.63 0.15
CA ALA A 72 -8.12 -11.41 -0.17
C ALA A 72 -7.25 -11.76 1.04
N ARG A 73 -6.36 -12.76 0.89
CA ARG A 73 -5.23 -12.99 1.81
C ARG A 73 -4.18 -11.88 1.62
N SER A 74 -4.58 -10.65 1.90
CA SER A 74 -3.72 -9.48 1.87
C SER A 74 -3.24 -9.19 3.28
N PHE A 75 -1.93 -9.04 3.46
CA PHE A 75 -1.42 -8.50 4.70
C PHE A 75 -1.69 -6.99 4.71
N ALA A 76 -2.55 -6.53 5.62
CA ALA A 76 -2.78 -5.11 5.85
C ALA A 76 -1.74 -4.59 6.85
N ALA A 77 -0.78 -3.79 6.36
CA ALA A 77 0.14 -3.08 7.23
C ALA A 77 -0.44 -1.68 7.49
N ARG A 78 -1.01 -1.44 8.67
CA ARG A 78 -1.44 -0.09 9.06
C ARG A 78 -0.22 0.68 9.59
N SER A 79 0.11 1.80 8.96
CA SER A 79 1.00 2.79 9.58
C SER A 79 0.28 3.38 10.80
N LEU A 80 0.71 2.99 12.00
CA LEU A 80 0.40 3.74 13.21
C LEU A 80 1.29 4.99 13.17
N GLU A 81 0.70 6.14 12.88
CA GLU A 81 1.35 7.43 13.15
C GLU A 81 1.65 7.51 14.65
N ALA A 82 2.89 7.85 14.98
CA ALA A 82 3.34 8.19 16.33
C ALA A 82 3.48 9.71 16.41
#